data_AF-A0A841UL41-F1
#
_entry.id   AF-A0A841UL41-F1
#
_cell.length_a   1.000
_cell.length_b   1.000
_cell.length_c   1.000
_cell.angle_alpha   90.00
_cell.angle_beta   90.00
_cell.angle_gamma   90.00
#
_symmetry.space_group_name_H-M   'P 1'
#
loop_
_entity.id
_entity.type
_entity.pdbx_description
1 polymer ?
#
loop_
_entity_poly.entity_id
_entity_poly.type
_entity_poly.pdbx_seq_one_letter_code
_entity_poly.pdbx_strand_id
1 'polypeptide(L)' 'MKQAGEILGIELLDHLIVTSNSYYSFREEGTF' A
#
# COMPACT_ATOMS: atom_id res chain seq x y z
N MET A 1 1.84 3.32 -7.76
CA MET A 1 0.66 2.50 -8.16
C MET A 1 -0.68 3.16 -7.86
N LYS A 2 -0.74 4.23 -7.05
CA LYS A 2 -1.98 4.95 -6.68
C LYS A 2 -2.88 5.34 -7.87
N GLN A 3 -2.28 5.94 -8.90
CA GLN A 3 -3.00 6.40 -10.09
C GLN A 3 -3.73 5.28 -10.86
N ALA A 4 -3.24 4.04 -10.83
CA ALA A 4 -3.92 2.93 -11.51
C ALA A 4 -5.22 2.54 -10.79
N GLY A 5 -5.22 2.61 -9.46
CA GLY A 5 -6.42 2.38 -8.65
C GLY A 5 -7.49 3.46 -8.89
N GLU A 6 -7.08 4.72 -8.99
CA GLU A 6 -7.99 5.84 -9.31
C GLU A 6 -8.65 5.67 -10.68
N ILE A 7 -7.88 5.29 -11.71
CA ILE A 7 -8.40 5.08 -13.07
C ILE A 7 -9.40 3.91 -13.13
N LEU A 8 -9.12 2.84 -12.38
CA LEU A 8 -9.95 1.64 -12.36
C LEU A 8 -11.13 1.74 -11.37
N GLY A 9 -11.21 2.82 -10.58
CA GLY A 9 -12.20 2.98 -9.51
C GLY A 9 -12.03 1.98 -8.37
N ILE A 10 -10.80 1.49 -8.15
CA ILE A 10 -10.47 0.50 -7.12
C ILE A 10 -9.43 1.11 -6.18
N GLU A 11 -9.80 1.29 -4.91
CA GLU A 11 -8.91 1.85 -3.91
C GLU A 11 -7.77 0.89 -3.55
N LEU A 12 -6.53 1.37 -3.61
CA LEU A 12 -5.39 0.67 -3.03
C LEU A 12 -5.28 1.02 -1.55
N LEU A 13 -5.63 0.08 -0.68
CA LEU A 13 -5.71 0.30 0.76
C LEU A 13 -4.34 0.46 1.43
N ASP A 14 -3.36 -0.34 1.01
CA ASP A 14 -1.98 -0.29 1.51
C ASP A 14 -1.03 -1.08 0.61
N HIS A 15 0.27 -0.78 0.71
CA HIS A 15 1.35 -1.60 0.17
C HIS A 15 2.11 -2.18 1.37
N LEU A 16 2.08 -3.50 1.52
CA LEU A 16 2.78 -4.20 2.59
C LEU A 16 4.02 -4.91 2.06
N ILE A 17 5.16 -4.72 2.73
CA ILE A 17 6.34 -5.58 2.57
C ILE A 17 6.39 -6.49 3.80
N VAL A 18 6.34 -7.81 3.59
CA VAL A 18 6.22 -8.79 4.69
C VAL A 18 7.48 -9.65 4.78
N THR A 19 7.96 -9.87 6.00
CA THR A 19 9.04 -10.81 6.33
C THR A 19 8.51 -11.88 7.29
N SER A 20 9.35 -12.84 7.68
CA SER A 20 8.94 -13.96 8.53
C SER A 20 8.32 -13.53 9.87
N ASN A 21 8.75 -12.40 10.43
CA ASN A 21 8.35 -11.96 11.77
C ASN A 21 7.85 -10.50 11.84
N SER A 22 7.77 -9.79 10.71
CA SER A 22 7.36 -8.39 10.70
C SER A 22 6.80 -7.97 9.33
N TYR A 23 6.16 -6.81 9.29
CA TYR A 23 5.77 -6.16 8.06
C TYR A 23 6.11 -4.66 8.10
N TYR A 24 6.19 -4.05 6.93
CA TYR A 24 6.29 -2.61 6.72
C TYR A 24 5.06 -2.16 5.94
N SER A 25 4.32 -1.19 6.48
CA SER A 25 3.14 -0.58 5.86
C SER A 25 3.49 0.81 5.34
N PHE A 26 3.35 1.01 4.03
CA PHE A 26 3.55 2.32 3.42
C PHE A 26 2.50 3.34 3.90
N ARG A 27 1.30 2.88 4.23
CA ARG A 27 0.23 3.72 4.76
C ARG A 27 0.52 4.19 6.17
N GLU A 28 1.00 3.32 7.06
CA GLU A 28 1.32 3.68 8.45
C GLU A 28 2.54 4.60 8.55
N GLU A 29 3.52 4.39 7.67
CA GLU A 29 4.80 5.11 7.66
C GLU A 29 4.73 6.46 6.89
N GLY A 30 3.53 6.87 6.45
CA GLY A 30 3.29 8.16 5.80
C GLY A 30 3.96 8.32 4.44
N THR A 31 4.37 7.21 3.80
CA THR A 31 5.09 7.20 2.51
C THR A 31 4.16 6.90 1.32
N PHE A 32 2.85 7.14 1.47
CA PHE A 32 1.80 6.73 0.53
C PHE A 32 1.11 7.87 -0.23
#